data_AF-A0A1J4K9L8-F1
#
_entry.id   AF-A0A1J4K9L8-F1
#
_cell.length_a   1.000
_cell.length_b   1.000
_cell.length_c   1.000
_cell.angle_alpha   90.00
_cell.angle_beta   90.00
_cell.angle_gamma   90.00
#
_symmetry.space_group_name_H-M   'P 1'
#
loop_
_entity.id
_entity.type
_entity.pdbx_description
1 polymer ?
#
loop_
_entity_poly.entity_id
_entity_poly.type
_entity_poly.pdbx_seq_one_letter_code
_entity_poly.pdbx_strand_id
1 'polypeptide(L)'
;MKIVNYQNDDRKSKLQVIFFENTNLMFRPPPREPIADLFDGNIKDDWIINKVDNQETITKDEIIHLLENFESSISNEINSLQNISKTESEEILAKIQELQNKEKAFLRTLSQNEIAKSTKKLEEVLSKYDLYEVNKFILDNYKDIQKHFQPETEQKQETLLSLIQQLTVLLSVKTTTFLQIIIFEWLKMALLDLDTENPVISLFLRNVLEPLQKVVQRYLNISFQAREIFYMIQYYLKNLG
;
A
#
# COMPACT_ATOMS: atom_id res chain seq x y z
N MET A 1 21.25 27.98 28.45
CA MET A 1 22.36 28.58 27.66
C MET A 1 23.07 29.62 28.53
N LYS A 2 24.41 29.64 28.54
CA LYS A 2 25.21 30.66 29.25
C LYS A 2 25.39 31.84 28.31
N ILE A 3 24.94 33.03 28.70
CA ILE A 3 25.37 34.28 28.03
C ILE A 3 26.07 35.12 29.09
N VAL A 4 27.32 35.44 28.83
CA VAL A 4 28.11 36.38 29.64
C VAL A 4 27.85 37.75 29.07
N ASN A 5 27.23 38.64 29.85
CA ASN A 5 27.10 40.04 29.47
C ASN A 5 28.25 40.83 30.08
N TYR A 6 28.99 41.55 29.25
CA TYR A 6 30.11 42.38 29.66
C TYR A 6 29.61 43.83 29.76
N GLN A 7 29.49 44.36 30.97
CA GLN A 7 29.36 45.81 31.16
C GLN A 7 30.69 46.36 31.65
N ASN A 8 31.23 47.29 30.87
CA ASN A 8 32.43 48.03 31.19
C ASN A 8 32.00 49.38 31.75
N ASP A 9 32.24 49.60 33.03
CA ASP A 9 32.13 50.92 33.65
C ASP A 9 33.42 51.18 34.42
N ASP A 10 33.97 52.36 34.20
CA ASP A 10 35.41 52.65 34.13
C ASP A 10 36.24 52.46 35.41
N ARG A 11 35.75 51.86 36.50
CA ARG A 11 36.58 51.60 37.70
C ARG A 11 36.37 50.30 38.47
N LYS A 12 35.38 49.44 38.18
CA LYS A 12 35.28 48.08 38.79
C LYS A 12 34.45 47.14 37.92
N SER A 13 35.08 46.12 37.33
CA SER A 13 34.40 45.03 36.66
C SER A 13 33.72 44.11 37.70
N LYS A 14 32.38 43.99 37.65
CA LYS A 14 31.61 43.01 38.44
C LYS A 14 30.98 41.99 37.49
N LEU A 15 31.24 40.71 37.73
CA LEU A 15 30.54 39.60 37.08
C LEU A 15 29.27 39.26 37.87
N GLN A 16 28.10 39.38 37.25
CA GLN A 16 26.85 38.79 37.74
C GLN A 16 26.46 37.60 36.87
N VAL A 17 26.15 36.47 37.51
CA VAL A 17 25.65 35.26 36.85
C VAL A 17 24.16 35.15 37.13
N ILE A 18 23.33 35.19 36.08
CA ILE A 18 21.88 34.94 36.16
C ILE A 18 21.57 33.59 35.50
N PHE A 19 20.74 32.79 36.14
CA PHE A 19 20.29 31.48 35.65
C PHE A 19 18.92 31.60 34.98
N PHE A 20 18.74 30.96 33.83
CA PHE A 20 17.42 30.73 33.23
C PHE A 20 17.22 29.23 32.99
N GLU A 21 16.07 28.72 33.43
CA GLU A 21 15.57 27.39 33.10
C GLU A 21 14.94 27.38 31.69
N ASN A 22 15.16 26.28 30.97
CA ASN A 22 14.87 26.13 29.54
C ASN A 22 13.35 26.12 29.24
N THR A 23 12.89 27.04 28.40
CA THR A 23 11.70 26.85 27.55
C THR A 23 12.09 26.91 26.07
N ASN A 24 11.72 25.87 25.33
CA ASN A 24 11.80 25.65 23.88
C ASN A 24 12.08 26.87 23.00
N LEU A 25 13.20 26.87 22.26
CA LEU A 25 13.41 27.74 21.10
C LEU A 25 14.05 26.96 19.94
N MET A 26 13.38 27.03 18.77
CA MET A 26 13.79 26.42 17.51
C MET A 26 15.09 27.06 16.99
N PHE A 27 16.06 26.23 16.59
CA PHE A 27 17.25 26.67 15.87
C PHE A 27 16.92 26.97 14.40
N ARG A 28 17.25 28.18 13.94
CA ARG A 28 17.70 28.38 12.56
C ARG A 28 19.21 28.64 12.59
N PRO A 29 20.02 28.00 11.73
CA PRO A 29 21.44 28.32 11.67
C PRO A 29 21.63 29.63 10.87
N PRO A 30 22.46 30.59 11.33
CA PRO A 30 22.96 31.66 10.47
C PRO A 30 24.14 31.17 9.61
N PRO A 31 24.45 31.87 8.51
CA PRO A 31 25.30 31.37 7.44
C PRO A 31 26.78 31.42 7.79
N ARG A 32 27.56 30.53 7.15
CA ARG A 32 29.02 30.46 7.29
C ARG A 32 29.66 31.62 6.52
N GLU A 33 30.39 32.48 7.24
CA GLU A 33 31.49 33.26 6.66
C GLU A 33 32.82 32.76 7.24
N PRO A 34 33.90 32.69 6.44
CA PRO A 34 35.21 32.28 6.92
C PRO A 34 35.91 33.45 7.61
N ILE A 35 36.22 33.31 8.90
CA ILE A 35 37.12 34.23 9.61
C ILE A 35 38.56 33.83 9.26
N ALA A 36 38.99 34.17 8.04
CA ALA A 36 40.39 34.46 7.78
C ALA A 36 40.50 35.99 7.76
N ASP A 37 41.61 36.52 8.27
CA ASP A 37 41.98 37.96 8.23
C ASP A 37 41.53 38.86 9.40
N LEU A 38 41.72 38.42 10.65
CA LEU A 38 41.63 39.36 11.81
C LEU A 38 42.82 39.37 12.78
N PHE A 39 43.93 38.73 12.47
CA PHE A 39 45.13 38.83 13.33
C PHE A 39 46.41 39.01 12.52
N ASP A 40 46.46 40.12 11.78
CA ASP A 40 47.73 40.72 11.36
C ASP A 40 47.92 41.99 12.20
N GLY A 41 48.69 41.87 13.27
CA GLY A 41 48.83 42.96 14.25
C GLY A 41 49.63 42.54 15.47
N ASN A 42 50.88 42.95 15.50
CA ASN A 42 51.77 42.91 16.67
C ASN A 42 51.06 43.40 17.93
N ILE A 43 50.79 42.51 18.89
CA ILE A 43 50.53 42.87 20.28
C ILE A 43 51.54 42.11 21.15
N LYS A 44 52.59 42.82 21.55
CA LYS A 44 53.40 42.47 22.72
C LYS A 44 52.61 42.93 23.94
N ASP A 45 51.80 42.07 24.53
CA ASP A 45 51.29 42.29 25.87
C ASP A 45 51.45 41.00 26.67
N ASP A 46 52.36 41.05 27.65
CA ASP A 46 52.49 40.03 28.68
C ASP A 46 51.23 40.04 29.55
N TRP A 47 50.40 39.00 29.45
CA TRP A 47 49.24 38.85 30.32
C TRP A 47 49.69 38.30 31.67
N ILE A 48 49.92 39.19 32.64
CA ILE A 48 50.17 38.82 34.04
C ILE A 48 48.82 38.57 34.72
N ILE A 49 48.48 37.32 34.95
CA ILE A 49 47.34 36.92 35.79
C ILE A 49 47.84 36.87 37.25
N ASN A 50 47.47 37.87 38.06
CA ASN A 50 47.72 37.84 39.51
C ASN A 50 46.82 36.78 40.16
N LYS A 51 47.45 35.73 40.68
CA LYS A 51 46.83 34.63 41.42
C LYS A 51 46.56 35.01 42.87
N VAL A 52 45.39 34.58 43.37
CA VAL A 52 45.20 34.30 44.80
C VAL A 52 45.65 32.86 45.05
N ASP A 53 46.75 32.72 45.80
CA ASP A 53 47.19 31.59 46.61
C ASP A 53 47.10 30.16 46.04
N ASN A 54 47.91 29.88 45.01
CA ASN A 54 48.73 28.66 44.82
C ASN A 54 49.26 28.64 43.37
N GLN A 55 50.55 28.94 43.21
CA GLN A 55 51.21 29.06 41.91
C GLN A 55 51.69 27.69 41.38
N GLU A 56 50.78 26.90 40.82
CA GLU A 56 51.16 26.00 39.71
C GLU A 56 51.07 26.78 38.40
N THR A 57 52.21 27.13 37.81
CA THR A 57 52.29 27.73 36.48
C THR A 57 51.86 26.69 35.45
N ILE A 58 50.60 26.75 35.05
CA ILE A 58 50.10 25.97 33.91
C ILE A 58 50.61 26.67 32.65
N THR A 59 51.41 25.96 31.89
CA THR A 59 51.99 26.41 30.63
C THR A 59 50.93 26.48 29.54
N LYS A 60 51.18 27.30 28.51
CA LYS A 60 50.28 27.43 27.36
C LYS A 60 50.02 26.06 26.70
N ASP A 61 51.02 25.18 26.69
CA ASP A 61 50.93 23.85 26.10
C ASP A 61 50.01 22.91 26.92
N GLU A 62 50.00 23.03 28.25
CA GLU A 62 49.07 22.28 29.11
C GLU A 62 47.62 22.73 28.93
N ILE A 63 47.39 24.04 28.69
CA ILE A 63 46.05 24.55 28.37
C ILE A 63 45.58 24.04 27.01
N ILE A 64 46.45 24.01 26.00
CA ILE A 64 46.13 23.47 24.67
C ILE A 64 45.78 21.98 24.77
N HIS A 65 46.58 21.19 25.47
CA HIS A 65 46.33 19.75 25.64
C HIS A 65 45.02 19.46 26.41
N LEU A 66 44.66 20.29 27.39
CA LEU A 66 43.37 20.18 28.09
C LEU A 66 42.19 20.50 27.17
N LEU A 67 42.33 21.49 26.28
CA LEU A 67 41.30 21.83 25.29
C LEU A 67 41.14 20.74 24.23
N GLU A 68 42.24 20.18 23.71
CA GLU A 68 42.22 19.09 22.74
C GLU A 68 41.56 17.82 23.32
N ASN A 69 41.87 17.48 24.57
CA ASN A 69 41.21 16.36 25.27
C ASN A 69 39.71 16.61 25.48
N PHE A 70 39.32 17.84 25.78
CA PHE A 70 37.93 18.22 25.95
C PHE A 70 37.15 18.16 24.63
N GLU A 71 37.73 18.65 23.54
CA GLU A 71 37.15 18.57 22.19
C GLU A 71 37.02 17.11 21.71
N SER A 72 38.01 16.28 22.00
CA SER A 72 37.96 14.85 21.72
C SER A 72 36.83 14.15 22.48
N SER A 73 36.66 14.47 23.77
CA SER A 73 35.59 13.89 24.60
C SER A 73 34.20 14.27 24.11
N ILE A 74 33.99 15.55 23.77
CA ILE A 74 32.70 16.02 23.21
C ILE A 74 32.41 15.36 21.86
N SER A 75 33.41 15.22 21.00
CA SER A 75 33.23 14.60 19.69
C SER A 75 32.82 13.12 19.82
N ASN A 76 33.40 12.39 20.77
CA ASN A 76 33.03 11.01 21.04
C ASN A 76 31.60 10.88 21.57
N GLU A 77 31.17 11.81 22.43
CA GLU A 77 29.83 11.82 23.01
C GLU A 77 28.76 12.21 21.98
N ILE A 78 29.05 13.17 21.10
CA ILE A 78 28.20 13.51 19.94
C ILE A 78 28.07 12.32 19.00
N ASN A 79 29.17 11.61 18.68
CA ASN A 79 29.13 10.43 17.82
C ASN A 79 28.32 9.28 18.45
N SER A 80 28.43 9.09 19.76
CA SER A 80 27.62 8.11 20.50
C SER A 80 26.12 8.43 20.42
N LEU A 81 25.74 9.68 20.68
CA LEU A 81 24.35 10.13 20.60
C LEU A 81 23.78 10.05 19.18
N GLN A 82 24.58 10.36 18.15
CA GLN A 82 24.17 10.22 16.75
C GLN A 82 23.98 8.76 16.33
N ASN A 83 24.79 7.84 16.86
CA ASN A 83 24.62 6.41 16.59
C ASN A 83 23.35 5.86 17.24
N ILE A 84 23.04 6.25 18.49
CA ILE A 84 21.79 5.85 19.17
C ILE A 84 20.56 6.33 18.38
N SER A 85 20.56 7.60 17.93
CA SER A 85 19.47 8.16 17.13
C SER A 85 19.26 7.45 15.79
N LYS A 86 20.33 6.94 15.16
CA LYS A 86 20.23 6.16 13.93
C LYS A 86 19.60 4.78 14.17
N THR A 87 20.02 4.07 15.21
CA THR A 87 19.52 2.73 15.53
C THR A 87 18.01 2.76 15.84
N GLU A 88 17.54 3.73 16.62
CA GLU A 88 16.12 3.88 16.94
C GLU A 88 15.27 4.22 15.70
N SER A 89 15.81 5.04 14.78
CA SER A 89 15.16 5.37 13.52
C SER A 89 15.04 4.15 12.60
N GLU A 90 16.08 3.32 12.54
CA GLU A 90 16.08 2.06 11.77
C GLU A 90 15.07 1.04 12.33
N GLU A 91 14.96 0.91 13.65
CA GLU A 91 13.96 0.04 14.28
C GLU A 91 12.51 0.50 14.02
N ILE A 92 12.26 1.81 14.02
CA ILE A 92 10.93 2.36 13.70
C ILE A 92 10.59 2.10 12.23
N LEU A 93 11.53 2.31 11.31
CA LEU A 93 11.34 2.01 9.89
C LEU A 93 11.08 0.52 9.66
N ALA A 94 11.80 -0.36 10.36
CA ALA A 94 11.57 -1.81 10.30
C ALA A 94 10.15 -2.18 10.78
N LYS A 95 9.67 -1.59 11.89
CA LYS A 95 8.30 -1.78 12.38
C LYS A 95 7.23 -1.24 11.43
N ILE A 96 7.45 -0.10 10.80
CA ILE A 96 6.54 0.45 9.79
C ILE A 96 6.46 -0.50 8.59
N GLN A 97 7.61 -0.99 8.11
CA GLN A 97 7.67 -1.95 7.01
C GLN A 97 6.96 -3.27 7.36
N GLU A 98 7.13 -3.76 8.60
CA GLU A 98 6.45 -4.94 9.10
C GLU A 98 4.92 -4.75 9.15
N LEU A 99 4.44 -3.61 9.64
CA LEU A 99 3.02 -3.28 9.68
C LEU A 99 2.42 -3.15 8.28
N GLN A 100 3.11 -2.52 7.34
CA GLN A 100 2.69 -2.46 5.94
C GLN A 100 2.63 -3.84 5.28
N ASN A 101 3.57 -4.73 5.60
CA ASN A 101 3.54 -6.11 5.10
C ASN A 101 2.37 -6.90 5.71
N LYS A 102 2.07 -6.71 7.01
CA LYS A 102 0.91 -7.30 7.69
C LYS A 102 -0.40 -6.79 7.11
N GLU A 103 -0.52 -5.50 6.84
CA GLU A 103 -1.68 -4.89 6.19
C GLU A 103 -1.89 -5.46 4.78
N LYS A 104 -0.85 -5.53 3.97
CA LYS A 104 -0.90 -6.18 2.64
C LYS A 104 -1.34 -7.63 2.73
N ALA A 105 -0.84 -8.38 3.72
CA ALA A 105 -1.25 -9.77 3.95
C ALA A 105 -2.72 -9.89 4.36
N PHE A 106 -3.20 -8.99 5.23
CA PHE A 106 -4.59 -8.94 5.66
C PHE A 106 -5.55 -8.61 4.51
N LEU A 107 -5.23 -7.60 3.70
CA LEU A 107 -6.02 -7.24 2.52
C LEU A 107 -6.09 -8.38 1.50
N ARG A 108 -4.97 -9.08 1.24
CA ARG A 108 -4.97 -10.29 0.40
C ARG A 108 -5.89 -11.38 0.95
N THR A 109 -5.87 -11.58 2.27
CA THR A 109 -6.72 -12.58 2.94
C THR A 109 -8.20 -12.21 2.86
N LEU A 110 -8.55 -10.93 3.01
CA LEU A 110 -9.92 -10.44 2.84
C LEU A 110 -10.41 -10.67 1.41
N SER A 111 -9.63 -10.26 0.40
CA SER A 111 -10.00 -10.46 -1.01
C SER A 111 -10.18 -11.95 -1.34
N GLN A 112 -9.26 -12.81 -0.88
CA GLN A 112 -9.38 -14.26 -1.07
C GLN A 112 -10.64 -14.84 -0.40
N ASN A 113 -10.98 -14.36 0.79
CA ASN A 113 -12.19 -14.79 1.49
C ASN A 113 -13.48 -14.32 0.79
N GLU A 114 -13.50 -13.11 0.23
CA GLU A 114 -14.63 -12.60 -0.54
C GLU A 114 -14.81 -13.38 -1.85
N ILE A 115 -13.72 -13.68 -2.55
CA ILE A 115 -13.72 -14.52 -3.75
C ILE A 115 -14.27 -15.91 -3.40
N ALA A 116 -13.73 -16.56 -2.36
CA ALA A 116 -14.19 -17.88 -1.93
C ALA A 116 -15.66 -17.91 -1.49
N LYS A 117 -16.18 -16.83 -0.92
CA LYS A 117 -17.62 -16.68 -0.61
C LYS A 117 -18.46 -16.53 -1.89
N SER A 118 -17.97 -15.78 -2.87
CA SER A 118 -18.61 -15.57 -4.16
C SER A 118 -18.78 -16.90 -4.92
N THR A 119 -17.71 -17.68 -5.05
CA THR A 119 -17.73 -19.02 -5.69
C THR A 119 -18.72 -19.95 -4.99
N LYS A 120 -18.65 -20.03 -3.65
CA LYS A 120 -19.56 -20.90 -2.87
C LYS A 120 -21.03 -20.51 -3.02
N LYS A 121 -21.33 -19.21 -3.10
CA LYS A 121 -22.71 -18.73 -3.21
C LYS A 121 -23.33 -19.08 -4.56
N LEU A 122 -22.58 -18.92 -5.66
CA LEU A 122 -23.06 -19.32 -6.98
C LEU A 122 -23.30 -20.83 -7.06
N GLU A 123 -22.34 -21.63 -6.57
CA GLU A 123 -22.47 -23.09 -6.48
C GLU A 123 -23.71 -23.50 -5.68
N GLU A 124 -23.94 -22.88 -4.51
CA GLU A 124 -25.09 -23.16 -3.67
C GLU A 124 -26.42 -22.86 -4.38
N VAL A 125 -26.53 -21.70 -5.03
CA VAL A 125 -27.73 -21.30 -5.77
C VAL A 125 -28.02 -22.28 -6.91
N LEU A 126 -27.00 -22.64 -7.69
CA LEU A 126 -27.16 -23.55 -8.82
C LEU A 126 -27.47 -24.99 -8.38
N SER A 127 -26.96 -25.44 -7.23
CA SER A 127 -27.20 -26.78 -6.69
C SER A 127 -28.65 -27.03 -6.29
N LYS A 128 -29.42 -25.97 -6.02
CA LYS A 128 -30.84 -26.06 -5.65
C LYS A 128 -31.74 -26.32 -6.85
N TYR A 129 -31.23 -26.12 -8.08
CA TYR A 129 -32.00 -26.21 -9.34
C TYR A 129 -33.31 -25.40 -9.32
N ASP A 130 -33.35 -24.34 -8.52
CA ASP A 130 -34.51 -23.46 -8.40
C ASP A 130 -34.29 -22.22 -9.28
N LEU A 131 -35.02 -22.16 -10.39
CA LEU A 131 -34.94 -21.06 -11.35
C LEU A 131 -35.32 -19.71 -10.73
N TYR A 132 -36.14 -19.69 -9.67
CA TYR A 132 -36.46 -18.45 -8.96
C TYR A 132 -35.22 -17.91 -8.23
N GLU A 133 -34.50 -18.77 -7.51
CA GLU A 133 -33.28 -18.41 -6.80
C GLU A 133 -32.16 -18.02 -7.76
N VAL A 134 -32.03 -18.71 -8.90
CA VAL A 134 -31.08 -18.32 -9.97
C VAL A 134 -31.42 -16.94 -10.52
N ASN A 135 -32.69 -16.72 -10.90
CA ASN A 135 -33.14 -15.43 -11.44
C ASN A 135 -32.92 -14.29 -10.43
N LYS A 136 -33.23 -14.52 -9.15
CA LYS A 136 -32.99 -13.57 -8.08
C LYS A 136 -31.50 -13.28 -7.94
N PHE A 137 -30.65 -14.30 -7.93
CA PHE A 137 -29.21 -14.14 -7.80
C PHE A 137 -28.62 -13.30 -8.95
N ILE A 138 -28.96 -13.58 -10.21
CA ILE A 138 -28.42 -12.82 -11.34
C ILE A 138 -28.92 -11.36 -11.34
N LEU A 139 -30.16 -11.12 -10.90
CA LEU A 139 -30.74 -9.79 -10.77
C LEU A 139 -30.14 -9.00 -9.61
N ASP A 140 -29.80 -9.65 -8.49
CA ASP A 140 -29.16 -8.98 -7.36
C ASP A 140 -27.70 -8.59 -7.68
N ASN A 141 -27.05 -9.31 -8.60
CA ASN A 141 -25.63 -9.15 -8.92
C ASN A 141 -25.34 -8.53 -10.30
N TYR A 142 -26.36 -8.08 -11.05
CA TYR A 142 -26.20 -7.61 -12.44
C TYR A 142 -25.27 -6.41 -12.64
N LYS A 143 -24.98 -5.63 -11.57
CA LYS A 143 -24.06 -4.48 -11.63
C LYS A 143 -22.59 -4.88 -11.54
N ASP A 144 -22.32 -6.03 -10.93
CA ASP A 144 -20.98 -6.49 -10.56
C ASP A 144 -20.72 -7.90 -11.11
N ILE A 145 -21.23 -8.20 -12.30
CA ILE A 145 -21.13 -9.54 -12.92
C ILE A 145 -19.68 -10.02 -12.95
N GLN A 146 -18.74 -9.13 -13.30
CA GLN A 146 -17.31 -9.44 -13.39
C GLN A 146 -16.73 -10.04 -12.10
N LYS A 147 -17.24 -9.67 -10.91
CA LYS A 147 -16.75 -10.23 -9.63
C LYS A 147 -17.00 -11.73 -9.49
N HIS A 148 -17.85 -12.32 -10.33
CA HIS A 148 -18.21 -13.74 -10.31
C HIS A 148 -17.45 -14.57 -11.34
N PHE A 149 -16.58 -13.96 -12.15
CA PHE A 149 -15.82 -14.59 -13.24
C PHE A 149 -14.35 -14.19 -13.19
N GLN A 150 -13.53 -14.73 -14.08
CA GLN A 150 -12.13 -14.34 -14.19
C GLN A 150 -11.97 -12.88 -14.67
N PRO A 151 -10.91 -12.18 -14.21
CA PRO A 151 -9.84 -12.65 -13.33
C PRO A 151 -10.18 -12.68 -11.82
N GLU A 152 -11.31 -12.11 -11.39
CA GLU A 152 -11.63 -11.93 -9.98
C GLU A 152 -11.96 -13.25 -9.26
N THR A 153 -12.75 -14.12 -9.89
CA THR A 153 -13.18 -15.40 -9.32
C THR A 153 -13.04 -16.51 -10.36
N GLU A 154 -12.22 -17.51 -10.04
CA GLU A 154 -12.15 -18.74 -10.84
C GLU A 154 -13.31 -19.68 -10.47
N GLN A 155 -14.24 -19.88 -11.41
CA GLN A 155 -15.37 -20.79 -11.25
C GLN A 155 -14.99 -22.21 -11.67
N LYS A 156 -15.57 -23.22 -11.00
CA LYS A 156 -15.47 -24.60 -11.49
C LYS A 156 -16.18 -24.73 -12.84
N GLN A 157 -15.60 -25.50 -13.75
CA GLN A 157 -16.13 -25.72 -15.09
C GLN A 157 -17.54 -26.35 -15.07
N GLU A 158 -17.84 -27.23 -14.11
CA GLU A 158 -19.17 -27.80 -13.87
C GLU A 158 -20.20 -26.73 -13.46
N THR A 159 -19.78 -25.77 -12.65
CA THR A 159 -20.60 -24.63 -12.21
C THR A 159 -20.93 -23.72 -13.40
N LEU A 160 -19.97 -23.45 -14.28
CA LEU A 160 -20.18 -22.69 -15.52
C LEU A 160 -21.15 -23.40 -16.45
N LEU A 161 -21.00 -24.71 -16.67
CA LEU A 161 -21.94 -25.49 -17.48
C LEU A 161 -23.35 -25.49 -16.89
N SER A 162 -23.48 -25.67 -15.57
CA SER A 162 -24.77 -25.63 -14.87
C SER A 162 -25.43 -24.25 -14.97
N LEU A 163 -24.65 -23.18 -14.81
CA LEU A 163 -25.12 -21.82 -15.02
C LEU A 163 -25.66 -21.63 -16.43
N ILE A 164 -24.89 -22.02 -17.46
CA ILE A 164 -25.31 -21.90 -18.86
C ILE A 164 -26.63 -22.67 -19.11
N GLN A 165 -26.76 -23.89 -18.58
CA GLN A 165 -27.99 -24.67 -18.69
C GLN A 165 -29.18 -23.96 -18.05
N GLN A 166 -29.05 -23.48 -16.81
CA GLN A 166 -30.16 -22.84 -16.09
C GLN A 166 -30.54 -21.48 -16.71
N LEU A 167 -29.57 -20.72 -17.20
CA LEU A 167 -29.81 -19.49 -17.99
C LEU A 167 -30.51 -19.78 -19.32
N THR A 168 -30.18 -20.90 -19.97
CA THR A 168 -30.89 -21.37 -21.17
C THR A 168 -32.36 -21.62 -20.87
N VAL A 169 -32.65 -22.27 -19.74
CA VAL A 169 -34.04 -22.51 -19.31
C VAL A 169 -34.74 -21.18 -19.03
N LEU A 170 -34.10 -20.24 -18.32
CA LEU A 170 -34.66 -18.91 -18.10
C LEU A 170 -34.99 -18.17 -19.40
N LEU A 171 -34.10 -18.20 -20.39
CA LEU A 171 -34.38 -17.61 -21.71
C LEU A 171 -35.49 -18.34 -22.48
N SER A 172 -35.66 -19.64 -22.25
CA SER A 172 -36.72 -20.42 -22.92
C SER A 172 -38.13 -20.07 -22.43
N VAL A 173 -38.24 -19.54 -21.21
CA VAL A 173 -39.48 -19.02 -20.63
C VAL A 173 -39.68 -17.56 -21.04
N LYS A 174 -40.93 -17.09 -21.02
CA LYS A 174 -41.25 -15.70 -21.36
C LYS A 174 -40.59 -14.74 -20.36
N THR A 175 -39.49 -14.12 -20.78
CA THR A 175 -38.69 -13.15 -20.02
C THR A 175 -38.88 -11.73 -20.52
N THR A 176 -38.64 -10.74 -19.66
CA THR A 176 -38.64 -9.32 -20.07
C THR A 176 -37.38 -8.99 -20.85
N THR A 177 -37.42 -7.97 -21.72
CA THR A 177 -36.24 -7.52 -22.47
C THR A 177 -35.06 -7.14 -21.56
N PHE A 178 -35.35 -6.52 -20.42
CA PHE A 178 -34.34 -6.17 -19.43
C PHE A 178 -33.62 -7.41 -18.87
N LEU A 179 -34.40 -8.43 -18.46
CA LEU A 179 -33.84 -9.67 -17.95
C LEU A 179 -33.05 -10.43 -19.02
N GLN A 180 -33.49 -10.40 -20.28
CA GLN A 180 -32.75 -11.01 -21.40
C GLN A 180 -31.36 -10.41 -21.56
N ILE A 181 -31.22 -9.07 -21.48
CA ILE A 181 -29.92 -8.39 -21.56
C ILE A 181 -29.01 -8.89 -20.43
N ILE A 182 -29.51 -8.94 -19.20
CA ILE A 182 -28.74 -9.43 -18.05
C ILE A 182 -28.31 -10.88 -18.28
N ILE A 183 -29.22 -11.76 -18.71
CA ILE A 183 -28.89 -13.16 -18.97
C ILE A 183 -27.83 -13.28 -20.07
N PHE A 184 -27.89 -12.47 -21.14
CA PHE A 184 -26.87 -12.51 -22.18
C PHE A 184 -25.49 -12.06 -21.67
N GLU A 185 -25.41 -11.06 -20.80
CA GLU A 185 -24.13 -10.68 -20.17
C GLU A 185 -23.58 -11.80 -19.29
N TRP A 186 -24.42 -12.45 -18.48
CA TRP A 186 -24.00 -13.61 -17.68
C TRP A 186 -23.54 -14.79 -18.55
N LEU A 187 -24.25 -15.08 -19.65
CA LEU A 187 -23.85 -16.10 -20.61
C LEU A 187 -22.51 -15.76 -21.28
N LYS A 188 -22.29 -14.49 -21.63
CA LYS A 188 -21.04 -14.04 -22.25
C LYS A 188 -19.87 -14.30 -21.34
N MET A 189 -19.96 -13.88 -20.08
CA MET A 189 -18.91 -14.08 -19.09
C MET A 189 -18.67 -15.57 -18.83
N ALA A 190 -19.74 -16.36 -18.66
CA ALA A 190 -19.60 -17.79 -18.45
C ALA A 190 -18.94 -18.51 -19.63
N LEU A 191 -19.27 -18.12 -20.87
CA LEU A 191 -18.66 -18.67 -22.07
C LEU A 191 -17.19 -18.24 -22.25
N LEU A 192 -16.78 -17.06 -21.77
CA LEU A 192 -15.38 -16.63 -21.81
C LEU A 192 -14.51 -17.38 -20.79
N ASP A 193 -15.08 -17.77 -19.65
CA ASP A 193 -14.40 -18.50 -18.57
C ASP A 193 -14.32 -20.02 -18.80
N LEU A 194 -14.90 -20.54 -19.89
CA LEU A 194 -14.80 -21.96 -20.22
C LEU A 194 -13.38 -22.33 -20.62
N ASP A 195 -12.85 -23.37 -19.99
CA ASP A 195 -11.59 -24.00 -20.37
C ASP A 195 -11.86 -25.20 -21.29
N THR A 196 -11.57 -25.05 -22.58
CA THR A 196 -11.77 -26.11 -23.59
C THR A 196 -10.82 -27.30 -23.43
N GLU A 197 -9.73 -27.15 -22.69
CA GLU A 197 -8.81 -28.25 -22.39
C GLU A 197 -9.31 -29.12 -21.22
N ASN A 198 -10.29 -28.63 -20.45
CA ASN A 198 -10.84 -29.36 -19.33
C ASN A 198 -11.68 -30.58 -19.80
N PRO A 199 -11.42 -31.80 -19.27
CA PRO A 199 -12.14 -33.01 -19.66
C PRO A 199 -13.65 -32.93 -19.48
N VAL A 200 -14.14 -32.26 -18.44
CA VAL A 200 -15.58 -32.08 -18.21
C VAL A 200 -16.21 -31.29 -19.36
N ILE A 201 -15.55 -30.21 -19.78
CA ILE A 201 -16.03 -29.38 -20.90
C ILE A 201 -16.08 -30.22 -22.18
N SER A 202 -15.03 -30.98 -22.48
CA SER A 202 -14.99 -31.83 -23.68
C SER A 202 -16.16 -32.83 -23.76
N LEU A 203 -16.61 -33.35 -22.61
CA LEU A 203 -17.68 -34.36 -22.54
C LEU A 203 -19.08 -33.75 -22.59
N PHE A 204 -19.28 -32.58 -21.99
CA PHE A 204 -20.63 -32.05 -21.74
C PHE A 204 -20.97 -30.80 -22.54
N LEU A 205 -19.99 -30.04 -23.04
CA LEU A 205 -20.24 -28.71 -23.60
C LEU A 205 -21.20 -28.74 -24.80
N ARG A 206 -21.09 -29.73 -25.69
CA ARG A 206 -22.00 -29.88 -26.84
C ARG A 206 -23.47 -29.99 -26.40
N ASN A 207 -23.74 -30.83 -25.39
CA ASN A 207 -25.09 -31.04 -24.85
C ASN A 207 -25.66 -29.81 -24.15
N VAL A 208 -24.80 -28.90 -23.69
CA VAL A 208 -25.19 -27.62 -23.09
C VAL A 208 -25.43 -26.55 -24.17
N LEU A 209 -24.55 -26.48 -25.16
CA LEU A 209 -24.56 -25.41 -26.16
C LEU A 209 -25.61 -25.60 -27.26
N GLU A 210 -25.95 -26.83 -27.65
CA GLU A 210 -26.97 -27.06 -28.68
C GLU A 210 -28.38 -26.59 -28.27
N PRO A 211 -28.88 -26.87 -27.04
CA PRO A 211 -30.12 -26.26 -26.56
C PRO A 211 -30.05 -24.74 -26.48
N LEU A 212 -28.93 -24.20 -25.97
CA LEU A 212 -28.72 -22.76 -25.88
C LEU A 212 -28.78 -22.10 -27.26
N GLN A 213 -28.11 -22.67 -28.25
CA GLN A 213 -28.11 -22.18 -29.63
C GLN A 213 -29.53 -22.02 -30.18
N LYS A 214 -30.39 -23.04 -29.99
CA LYS A 214 -31.80 -23.01 -30.45
C LYS A 214 -32.61 -21.92 -29.76
N VAL A 215 -32.35 -21.66 -28.48
CA VAL A 215 -33.01 -20.58 -27.73
C VAL A 215 -32.53 -19.22 -28.20
N VAL A 216 -31.20 -19.01 -28.26
CA VAL A 216 -30.57 -17.75 -28.69
C VAL A 216 -30.94 -17.36 -30.12
N GLN A 217 -31.11 -18.34 -31.03
CA GLN A 217 -31.55 -18.09 -32.41
C GLN A 217 -32.84 -17.28 -32.51
N ARG A 218 -33.76 -17.42 -31.55
CA ARG A 218 -35.03 -16.69 -31.52
C ARG A 218 -34.84 -15.18 -31.30
N TYR A 219 -33.69 -14.77 -30.79
CA TYR A 219 -33.40 -13.39 -30.39
C TYR A 219 -32.45 -12.66 -31.36
N LEU A 220 -31.93 -13.32 -32.39
CA LEU A 220 -30.92 -12.76 -33.31
C LEU A 220 -31.36 -11.49 -34.04
N ASN A 221 -32.66 -11.35 -34.29
CA ASN A 221 -33.20 -10.18 -35.00
C ASN A 221 -33.50 -9.00 -34.06
N ILE A 222 -33.39 -9.19 -32.75
CA ILE A 222 -33.90 -8.26 -31.74
C ILE A 222 -32.80 -7.81 -30.76
N SER A 223 -31.78 -8.64 -30.52
CA SER A 223 -30.68 -8.33 -29.60
C SER A 223 -29.32 -8.46 -30.29
N PHE A 224 -28.49 -7.42 -30.15
CA PHE A 224 -27.09 -7.46 -30.54
C PHE A 224 -26.30 -8.47 -29.68
N GLN A 225 -26.54 -8.49 -28.36
CA GLN A 225 -25.88 -9.45 -27.46
C GLN A 225 -26.21 -10.90 -27.84
N ALA A 226 -27.44 -11.19 -28.25
CA ALA A 226 -27.80 -12.53 -28.72
C ALA A 226 -26.95 -12.97 -29.93
N ARG A 227 -26.56 -12.04 -30.82
CA ARG A 227 -25.66 -12.35 -31.95
C ARG A 227 -24.25 -12.68 -31.47
N GLU A 228 -23.70 -11.90 -30.53
CA GLU A 228 -22.38 -12.18 -29.95
C GLU A 228 -22.34 -13.58 -29.33
N ILE A 229 -23.31 -13.88 -28.46
CA ILE A 229 -23.46 -15.20 -27.83
C ILE A 229 -23.60 -16.29 -28.88
N PHE A 230 -24.41 -16.07 -29.92
CA PHE A 230 -24.58 -17.05 -30.98
C PHE A 230 -23.26 -17.36 -31.71
N TYR A 231 -22.44 -16.35 -32.00
CA TYR A 231 -21.14 -16.58 -32.62
C TYR A 231 -20.15 -17.30 -31.71
N MET A 232 -20.16 -17.00 -30.40
CA MET A 232 -19.36 -17.74 -29.42
C MET A 232 -19.77 -19.21 -29.37
N ILE A 233 -21.08 -19.49 -29.36
CA ILE A 233 -21.60 -20.86 -29.39
C ILE A 233 -21.15 -21.60 -30.66
N GLN A 234 -21.25 -20.96 -31.83
CA GLN A 234 -20.80 -21.54 -33.10
C GLN A 234 -19.30 -21.86 -33.09
N TYR A 235 -18.50 -20.94 -32.53
CA TYR A 235 -17.06 -21.15 -32.38
C TYR A 235 -16.77 -22.40 -31.55
N TYR A 236 -17.39 -22.53 -30.37
CA TYR A 236 -17.22 -23.70 -29.52
C TYR A 236 -17.70 -24.99 -30.20
N LEU A 237 -18.92 -25.01 -30.75
CA LEU A 237 -19.46 -26.20 -31.41
C LEU A 237 -18.64 -26.66 -32.61
N LYS A 238 -18.03 -25.74 -33.37
CA LYS A 238 -17.15 -26.08 -34.49
C LYS A 238 -15.83 -26.69 -34.03
N ASN A 239 -15.29 -26.22 -32.90
CA ASN A 239 -14.01 -26.68 -32.38
C ASN A 239 -14.12 -27.93 -31.50
N LEU A 240 -15.33 -28.34 -31.13
CA LEU A 240 -15.57 -29.52 -30.29
C LEU A 240 -15.46 -30.87 -31.03
N GLY A 241 -15.45 -30.89 -32.37
CA GLY A 241 -15.35 -32.13 -33.16
C GLY A 241 -16.63 -32.94 -33.11
#